data_AF-A0AB34I6I9-F1
#
_entry.id   AF-A0AB34I6I9-F1
#
_cell.length_a   1.000
_cell.length_b   1.000
_cell.length_c   1.000
_cell.angle_alpha   90.00
_cell.angle_beta   90.00
_cell.angle_gamma   90.00
#
_symmetry.space_group_name_H-M   'P 1'
#
loop_
_entity.id
_entity.type
_entity.pdbx_description
1 polymer ?
#
loop_
_entity_poly.entity_id
_entity_poly.type
_entity_poly.pdbx_seq_one_letter_code
_entity_poly.pdbx_strand_id
1 'polypeptide(L)'
;MSSVPAFLSAADVQDHLRSSSLLIPPLEAALANFSSGPDGGVMQPVRTVVPVAKHRGFLGVMPAYSAAEDALTTKLVTFYEGHSTTSTVPSHQATVLLFQPSDGSLLAVMDGNVITAKRTAAVSAIATKEAVTGADVIITVTMATEPILFGEWVKPGAHINAIGASRPDWRELDDELMTQAVLYVDSQEAALKESGDVLLSGAKIFAELGEVVKGVKPAHCEKTTVFKSLAEAS
;
A
#
# COMPACT_ATOMS: atom_id res chain seq x y z
N MET A 1 -11.74 23.33 -33.20
CA MET A 1 -10.29 23.06 -33.28
C MET A 1 -9.95 22.17 -32.09
N SER A 2 -9.22 21.08 -32.29
CA SER A 2 -8.78 20.21 -31.18
C SER A 2 -7.82 20.99 -30.27
N SER A 3 -8.06 20.96 -28.96
CA SER A 3 -7.16 21.57 -27.97
C SER A 3 -5.84 20.81 -27.89
N VAL A 4 -4.75 21.52 -27.61
CA VAL A 4 -3.46 20.88 -27.27
C VAL A 4 -3.63 20.18 -25.91
N PRO A 5 -3.25 18.90 -25.77
CA PRO A 5 -3.36 18.20 -24.50
C PRO A 5 -2.43 18.82 -23.45
N ALA A 6 -2.87 18.84 -22.20
CA ALA A 6 -2.00 19.20 -21.08
C ALA A 6 -0.91 18.14 -20.89
N PHE A 7 0.28 18.57 -20.50
CA PHE A 7 1.37 17.66 -20.12
C PHE A 7 1.65 17.82 -18.63
N LEU A 8 1.47 16.75 -17.86
CA LEU A 8 1.66 16.75 -16.41
C LEU A 8 2.90 15.93 -16.06
N SER A 9 3.92 16.59 -15.52
CA SER A 9 5.15 15.96 -15.07
C SER A 9 4.92 15.10 -13.82
N ALA A 10 5.92 14.30 -13.44
CA ALA A 10 5.88 13.55 -12.19
C ALA A 10 5.69 14.46 -10.96
N ALA A 11 6.29 15.66 -10.97
CA ALA A 11 6.10 16.65 -9.90
C ALA A 11 4.66 17.17 -9.87
N ASP A 12 4.09 17.53 -11.02
CA ASP A 12 2.70 17.98 -11.10
C ASP A 12 1.73 16.90 -10.59
N VAL A 13 1.95 15.64 -10.98
CA VAL A 13 1.15 14.50 -10.52
C VAL A 13 1.31 14.29 -9.01
N GLN A 14 2.53 14.34 -8.48
CA GLN A 14 2.78 14.21 -7.04
C GLN A 14 2.08 15.32 -6.23
N ASP A 15 2.10 16.55 -6.74
CA ASP A 15 1.49 17.71 -6.09
C ASP A 15 -0.04 17.63 -6.05
N HIS A 16 -0.67 16.94 -7.00
CA HIS A 16 -2.12 16.74 -7.04
C HIS A 16 -2.56 15.39 -6.46
N LEU A 17 -1.65 14.42 -6.35
CA LEU A 17 -1.90 13.07 -5.82
C LEU A 17 -1.07 12.84 -4.55
N ARG A 18 -1.27 13.74 -3.58
CA ARG A 18 -0.41 13.86 -2.39
C ARG A 18 -0.45 12.62 -1.50
N SER A 19 -1.63 12.08 -1.23
CA SER A 19 -1.80 10.92 -0.36
C SER A 19 -2.41 9.73 -1.11
N SER A 20 -1.80 8.55 -0.95
CA SER A 20 -2.38 7.28 -1.39
C SER A 20 -3.64 6.91 -0.61
N SER A 21 -3.81 7.39 0.63
CA SER A 21 -5.02 7.14 1.41
C SER A 21 -6.28 7.74 0.76
N LEU A 22 -6.14 8.88 0.07
CA LEU A 22 -7.22 9.49 -0.69
C LEU A 22 -7.64 8.66 -1.91
N LEU A 23 -6.79 7.73 -2.36
CA LEU A 23 -7.13 6.81 -3.44
C LEU A 23 -7.94 5.61 -2.95
N ILE A 24 -7.94 5.30 -1.64
CA ILE A 24 -8.58 4.09 -1.12
C ILE A 24 -10.09 4.07 -1.44
N PRO A 25 -10.90 5.10 -1.07
CA PRO A 25 -12.33 5.06 -1.36
C PRO A 25 -12.69 4.93 -2.85
N PRO A 26 -12.12 5.72 -3.79
CA PRO A 26 -12.44 5.55 -5.20
C PRO A 26 -11.93 4.22 -5.77
N LEU A 27 -10.79 3.69 -5.29
CA LEU A 27 -10.30 2.39 -5.73
C LEU A 27 -11.16 1.22 -5.21
N GLU A 28 -11.68 1.28 -3.97
CA GLU A 28 -12.65 0.31 -3.46
C GLU A 28 -13.88 0.26 -4.39
N ALA A 29 -14.44 1.43 -4.73
CA ALA A 29 -15.58 1.53 -5.64
C ALA A 29 -15.25 0.99 -7.05
N ALA A 30 -14.08 1.35 -7.61
CA ALA A 30 -13.66 0.88 -8.93
C ALA A 30 -13.46 -0.66 -8.96
N LEU A 31 -12.88 -1.25 -7.91
CA LEU A 31 -12.71 -2.70 -7.78
C LEU A 31 -14.05 -3.43 -7.67
N ALA A 32 -14.98 -2.89 -6.88
CA ALA A 32 -16.33 -3.43 -6.73
C ALA A 32 -17.11 -3.36 -8.06
N ASN A 33 -17.08 -2.22 -8.73
CA ASN A 33 -17.72 -2.01 -10.03
C ASN A 33 -17.13 -2.95 -11.10
N PHE A 34 -15.81 -3.05 -11.20
CA PHE A 34 -15.17 -4.00 -12.12
C PHE A 34 -15.61 -5.45 -11.88
N SER A 35 -15.70 -5.84 -10.61
CA SER A 35 -16.11 -7.20 -10.22
C SER A 35 -17.61 -7.47 -10.40
N SER A 36 -18.42 -6.42 -10.56
CA SER A 36 -19.87 -6.51 -10.80
C SER A 36 -20.23 -6.80 -12.26
N GLY A 37 -19.23 -6.99 -13.14
CA GLY A 37 -19.45 -7.33 -14.54
C GLY A 37 -20.07 -6.17 -15.34
N PRO A 38 -20.91 -6.45 -16.35
CA PRO A 38 -21.51 -5.41 -17.20
C PRO A 38 -22.27 -4.33 -16.43
N ASP A 39 -22.94 -4.69 -15.32
CA ASP A 39 -23.74 -3.77 -14.52
C ASP A 39 -22.89 -2.77 -13.73
N GLY A 40 -21.61 -3.07 -13.51
CA GLY A 40 -20.69 -2.15 -12.85
C GLY A 40 -20.17 -1.02 -13.75
N GLY A 41 -20.49 -1.03 -15.05
CA GLY A 41 -20.15 0.07 -15.96
C GLY A 41 -18.66 0.25 -16.23
N VAL A 42 -17.83 -0.78 -15.99
CA VAL A 42 -16.38 -0.75 -16.28
C VAL A 42 -16.08 -1.54 -17.55
N MET A 43 -15.60 -0.86 -18.59
CA MET A 43 -15.12 -1.46 -19.82
C MET A 43 -13.60 -1.48 -19.81
N GLN A 44 -13.03 -2.59 -19.34
CA GLN A 44 -11.59 -2.80 -19.23
C GLN A 44 -11.18 -4.12 -19.91
N PRO A 45 -10.68 -4.11 -21.15
CA PRO A 45 -10.13 -5.31 -21.76
C PRO A 45 -8.85 -5.74 -21.03
N VAL A 46 -8.48 -7.02 -21.21
CA VAL A 46 -7.22 -7.54 -20.69
C VAL A 46 -6.05 -6.77 -21.31
N ARG A 47 -5.02 -6.50 -20.49
CA ARG A 47 -3.79 -5.82 -20.92
C ARG A 47 -3.20 -6.50 -22.17
N THR A 48 -2.92 -5.69 -23.20
CA THR A 48 -2.11 -6.12 -24.34
C THR A 48 -0.64 -5.89 -24.04
N VAL A 49 0.22 -6.86 -24.35
CA VAL A 49 1.68 -6.75 -24.18
C VAL A 49 2.38 -6.98 -25.51
N VAL A 50 3.28 -6.07 -25.88
CA VAL A 50 4.15 -6.18 -27.05
C VAL A 50 5.58 -6.46 -26.55
N PRO A 51 6.13 -7.66 -26.79
CA PRO A 51 7.52 -7.96 -26.44
C PRO A 51 8.49 -7.23 -27.36
N VAL A 52 9.49 -6.58 -26.77
CA VAL A 52 10.61 -5.90 -27.46
C VAL A 52 11.86 -6.77 -27.28
N ALA A 53 11.79 -8.00 -27.80
CA ALA A 53 12.71 -9.08 -27.46
C ALA A 53 14.20 -8.73 -27.66
N LYS A 54 14.54 -8.01 -28.73
CA LYS A 54 15.92 -7.56 -29.03
C LYS A 54 16.55 -6.77 -27.88
N HIS A 55 15.73 -6.04 -27.13
CA HIS A 55 16.19 -5.20 -26.02
C HIS A 55 15.76 -5.74 -24.65
N ARG A 56 15.25 -6.98 -24.58
CA ARG A 56 14.75 -7.61 -23.34
C ARG A 56 13.72 -6.75 -22.62
N GLY A 57 12.87 -6.09 -23.41
CA GLY A 57 11.83 -5.19 -22.93
C GLY A 57 10.43 -5.64 -23.29
N PHE A 58 9.45 -4.98 -22.68
CA PHE A 58 8.02 -5.18 -22.91
C PHE A 58 7.33 -3.82 -22.92
N LEU A 59 6.35 -3.65 -23.80
CA LEU A 59 5.39 -2.54 -23.78
C LEU A 59 4.01 -3.09 -23.43
N GLY A 60 3.42 -2.63 -22.33
CA GLY A 60 2.05 -2.92 -21.93
C GLY A 60 1.12 -1.76 -22.26
N VAL A 61 -0.07 -2.08 -22.77
CA VAL A 61 -1.16 -1.13 -23.05
C VAL A 61 -2.38 -1.54 -22.22
N MET A 62 -2.89 -0.61 -21.42
CA MET A 62 -3.98 -0.82 -20.47
C MET A 62 -5.05 0.28 -20.64
N PRO A 63 -5.98 0.14 -21.61
CA PRO A 63 -7.10 1.06 -21.76
C PRO A 63 -8.24 0.67 -20.81
N ALA A 64 -9.00 1.67 -20.33
CA ALA A 64 -10.21 1.46 -19.55
C ALA A 64 -11.17 2.65 -19.70
N TYR A 65 -12.47 2.34 -19.71
CA TYR A 65 -13.55 3.31 -19.50
C TYR A 65 -14.33 2.94 -18.25
N SER A 66 -14.59 3.91 -17.38
CA SER A 66 -15.48 3.79 -16.22
C SER A 66 -16.68 4.71 -16.42
N ALA A 67 -17.88 4.16 -16.55
CA ALA A 67 -19.10 4.94 -16.68
C ALA A 67 -19.48 5.65 -15.37
N ALA A 68 -19.17 5.05 -14.22
CA ALA A 68 -19.47 5.62 -12.90
C ALA A 68 -18.72 6.94 -12.64
N GLU A 69 -17.50 7.06 -13.16
CA GLU A 69 -16.67 8.28 -13.06
C GLU A 69 -16.66 9.10 -14.36
N ASP A 70 -17.34 8.62 -15.41
CA ASP A 70 -17.23 9.08 -16.79
C ASP A 70 -15.77 9.40 -17.19
N ALA A 71 -14.90 8.41 -17.02
CA ALA A 71 -13.46 8.55 -17.22
C ALA A 71 -12.93 7.55 -18.26
N LEU A 72 -12.32 8.05 -19.33
CA LEU A 72 -11.67 7.26 -20.38
C LEU A 72 -10.16 7.47 -20.33
N THR A 73 -9.40 6.41 -20.05
CA THR A 73 -7.94 6.48 -19.93
C THR A 73 -7.23 5.36 -20.67
N THR A 74 -5.95 5.56 -20.93
CA THR A 74 -5.04 4.48 -21.34
C THR A 74 -3.70 4.66 -20.67
N LYS A 75 -3.25 3.65 -19.93
CA LYS A 75 -1.87 3.60 -19.44
C LYS A 75 -0.99 2.83 -20.43
N LEU A 76 0.12 3.44 -20.79
CA LEU A 76 1.23 2.75 -21.45
C LEU A 76 2.34 2.56 -20.43
N VAL A 77 2.92 1.36 -20.39
CA VAL A 77 4.03 1.05 -19.48
C VAL A 77 5.10 0.27 -20.22
N THR A 78 6.35 0.65 -20.06
CA THR A 78 7.50 -0.14 -20.49
C THR A 78 8.16 -0.79 -19.28
N PHE A 79 8.61 -2.02 -19.47
CA PHE A 79 9.42 -2.75 -18.52
C PHE A 79 10.63 -3.35 -19.23
N TYR A 80 11.81 -3.23 -18.65
CA TYR A 80 13.05 -3.76 -19.21
C TYR A 80 13.81 -4.58 -18.15
N GLU A 81 14.13 -5.82 -18.49
CA GLU A 81 14.83 -6.74 -17.60
C GLU A 81 16.27 -6.28 -17.33
N GLY A 82 16.73 -6.42 -16.09
CA GLY A 82 18.10 -6.09 -15.69
C GLY A 82 18.38 -4.60 -15.46
N HIS A 83 17.49 -3.70 -15.89
CA HIS A 83 17.67 -2.26 -15.66
C HIS A 83 17.83 -1.90 -14.18
N SER A 84 17.17 -2.62 -13.26
CA SER A 84 17.28 -2.38 -11.82
C SER A 84 18.68 -2.60 -11.23
N THR A 85 19.57 -3.31 -11.93
CA THR A 85 20.93 -3.63 -11.47
C THR A 85 22.02 -3.09 -12.38
N THR A 86 21.73 -2.82 -13.64
CA THR A 86 22.73 -2.45 -14.65
C THR A 86 22.52 -1.08 -15.29
N SER A 87 21.44 -0.37 -14.95
CA SER A 87 21.06 0.90 -15.57
C SER A 87 20.75 1.98 -14.52
N THR A 88 20.98 3.24 -14.90
CA THR A 88 20.53 4.41 -14.15
C THR A 88 19.07 4.78 -14.45
N VAL A 89 18.46 4.14 -15.46
CA VAL A 89 17.05 4.34 -15.81
C VAL A 89 16.18 3.34 -15.04
N PRO A 90 15.05 3.77 -14.45
CA PRO A 90 14.14 2.86 -13.76
C PRO A 90 13.71 1.68 -14.63
N SER A 91 13.54 0.50 -14.02
CA SER A 91 13.12 -0.71 -14.73
C SER A 91 11.72 -0.62 -15.33
N HIS A 92 10.88 0.26 -14.77
CA HIS A 92 9.53 0.55 -15.25
C HIS A 92 9.38 2.03 -15.54
N GLN A 93 8.80 2.36 -16.70
CA GLN A 93 8.38 3.71 -17.05
C GLN A 93 6.95 3.66 -17.55
N ALA A 94 6.13 4.63 -17.18
CA ALA A 94 4.72 4.65 -17.52
C ALA A 94 4.25 6.07 -17.84
N THR A 95 3.25 6.15 -18.70
CA THR A 95 2.48 7.37 -18.96
C THR A 95 1.00 7.02 -19.01
N VAL A 96 0.16 7.93 -18.54
CA VAL A 96 -1.30 7.80 -18.60
C VAL A 96 -1.83 8.88 -19.54
N LEU A 97 -2.71 8.47 -20.44
CA LEU A 97 -3.47 9.33 -21.34
C LEU A 97 -4.89 9.44 -20.80
N LEU A 98 -5.41 10.66 -20.70
CA LEU A 98 -6.80 10.94 -20.31
C LEU A 98 -7.55 11.56 -21.48
N PHE A 99 -8.72 11.02 -21.80
CA PHE A 99 -9.55 11.43 -22.92
C PHE A 99 -10.90 11.92 -22.43
N GLN A 100 -11.48 12.88 -23.16
CA GLN A 100 -12.87 13.29 -23.01
C GLN A 100 -13.77 12.17 -23.56
N PRO A 101 -14.60 11.50 -22.75
CA PRO A 101 -15.38 10.35 -23.23
C PRO A 101 -16.41 10.72 -24.31
N SER A 102 -16.95 11.95 -24.26
CA SER A 102 -18.02 12.40 -25.16
C SER A 102 -17.57 12.66 -26.59
N ASP A 103 -16.29 12.98 -26.82
CA ASP A 103 -15.80 13.33 -28.16
C ASP A 103 -14.41 12.74 -28.52
N GLY A 104 -13.77 12.02 -27.58
CA GLY A 104 -12.48 11.36 -27.78
C GLY A 104 -11.27 12.30 -27.76
N SER A 105 -11.44 13.59 -27.45
CA SER A 105 -10.33 14.54 -27.37
C SER A 105 -9.34 14.13 -26.29
N LEU A 106 -8.04 14.11 -26.63
CA LEU A 106 -6.99 13.88 -25.64
C LEU A 106 -6.85 15.12 -24.75
N LEU A 107 -7.19 14.98 -23.48
CA LEU A 107 -7.16 16.08 -22.51
C LEU A 107 -5.78 16.22 -21.89
N ALA A 108 -5.15 15.11 -21.50
CA ALA A 108 -3.86 15.13 -20.82
C ALA A 108 -2.99 13.91 -21.11
N VAL A 109 -1.68 14.14 -21.08
CA VAL A 109 -0.62 13.14 -21.00
C VAL A 109 0.10 13.36 -19.68
N MET A 110 0.13 12.36 -18.81
CA MET A 110 0.67 12.49 -17.46
C MET A 110 1.70 11.41 -17.14
N ASP A 111 2.60 11.72 -16.21
CA ASP A 111 3.51 10.73 -15.63
C ASP A 111 2.71 9.57 -15.00
N GLY A 112 3.01 8.35 -15.45
CA GLY A 112 2.37 7.15 -14.96
C GLY A 112 3.15 6.44 -13.86
N ASN A 113 4.38 6.88 -13.54
CA ASN A 113 5.24 6.26 -12.54
C ASN A 113 4.69 6.52 -11.14
N VAL A 114 4.43 7.79 -10.81
CA VAL A 114 3.84 8.20 -9.53
C VAL A 114 2.46 7.56 -9.34
N ILE A 115 1.62 7.60 -10.38
CA ILE A 115 0.29 6.96 -10.38
C ILE A 115 0.42 5.46 -10.12
N THR A 116 1.33 4.77 -10.83
CA THR A 116 1.50 3.33 -10.69
C THR A 116 1.97 2.96 -9.29
N ALA A 117 2.89 3.71 -8.69
CA ALA A 117 3.34 3.47 -7.32
C ALA A 117 2.18 3.63 -6.33
N LYS A 118 1.52 4.79 -6.32
CA LYS A 118 0.50 5.12 -5.31
C LYS A 118 -0.76 4.25 -5.44
N ARG A 119 -1.25 3.99 -6.66
CA ARG A 119 -2.41 3.12 -6.87
C ARG A 119 -2.13 1.67 -6.48
N THR A 120 -0.91 1.18 -6.69
CA THR A 120 -0.55 -0.20 -6.31
C THR A 120 -0.50 -0.31 -4.79
N ALA A 121 0.13 0.65 -4.12
CA ALA A 121 0.14 0.72 -2.65
C ALA A 121 -1.29 0.79 -2.08
N ALA A 122 -2.15 1.63 -2.64
CA ALA A 122 -3.53 1.77 -2.19
C ALA A 122 -4.38 0.51 -2.38
N VAL A 123 -4.26 -0.19 -3.52
CA VAL A 123 -4.95 -1.49 -3.72
C VAL A 123 -4.46 -2.55 -2.73
N SER A 124 -3.15 -2.60 -2.44
CA SER A 124 -2.62 -3.48 -1.40
C SER A 124 -3.18 -3.12 -0.02
N ALA A 125 -3.28 -1.82 0.31
CA ALA A 125 -3.86 -1.36 1.57
C ALA A 125 -5.34 -1.78 1.71
N ILE A 126 -6.14 -1.72 0.64
CA ILE A 126 -7.52 -2.22 0.61
C ILE A 126 -7.56 -3.71 0.95
N ALA A 127 -6.71 -4.52 0.31
CA ALA A 127 -6.64 -5.94 0.59
C ALA A 127 -6.25 -6.23 2.06
N THR A 128 -5.29 -5.47 2.60
CA THR A 128 -4.91 -5.58 4.02
C THR A 128 -6.06 -5.22 4.95
N LYS A 129 -6.77 -4.11 4.69
CA LYS A 129 -7.94 -3.68 5.47
C LYS A 129 -9.01 -4.76 5.52
N GLU A 130 -9.38 -5.33 4.38
CA GLU A 130 -10.35 -6.44 4.30
C GLU A 130 -9.87 -7.67 5.09
N ALA A 131 -8.58 -8.02 5.01
CA ALA A 131 -8.02 -9.18 5.70
C ALA A 131 -8.06 -9.06 7.24
N VAL A 132 -7.96 -7.84 7.77
CA VAL A 132 -7.93 -7.60 9.23
C VAL A 132 -9.29 -7.21 9.82
N THR A 133 -10.24 -6.80 8.99
CA THR A 133 -11.56 -6.37 9.44
C THR A 133 -12.27 -7.52 10.15
N GLY A 134 -12.52 -7.34 11.46
CA GLY A 134 -13.17 -8.35 12.30
C GLY A 134 -12.27 -9.48 12.80
N ALA A 135 -10.97 -9.48 12.46
CA ALA A 135 -10.03 -10.50 12.92
C ALA A 135 -9.77 -10.40 14.44
N ASP A 136 -9.79 -11.54 15.13
CA ASP A 136 -9.43 -11.62 16.55
C ASP A 136 -7.91 -11.69 16.78
N VAL A 137 -7.18 -12.28 15.83
CA VAL A 137 -5.72 -12.41 15.87
C VAL A 137 -5.14 -12.04 14.50
N ILE A 138 -4.14 -11.17 14.50
CA ILE A 138 -3.46 -10.65 13.31
C ILE A 138 -1.96 -10.97 13.44
N ILE A 139 -1.30 -11.28 12.32
CA ILE A 139 0.15 -11.51 12.27
C ILE A 139 0.72 -10.65 11.15
N THR A 140 1.69 -9.78 11.45
CA THR A 140 2.44 -9.01 10.45
C THR A 140 3.85 -9.58 10.32
N VAL A 141 4.18 -10.05 9.13
CA VAL A 141 5.44 -10.75 8.79
C VAL A 141 5.96 -10.25 7.44
N THR A 142 6.05 -8.93 7.28
CA THR A 142 6.43 -8.29 6.03
C THR A 142 7.78 -7.58 6.14
N MET A 143 8.28 -7.17 4.98
CA MET A 143 9.44 -6.29 4.84
C MET A 143 9.01 -4.84 4.59
N ALA A 144 7.80 -4.46 5.02
CA ALA A 144 7.33 -3.07 4.89
C ALA A 144 8.21 -2.13 5.73
N THR A 145 8.45 -0.95 5.18
CA THR A 145 9.20 0.13 5.85
C THR A 145 8.28 1.27 6.30
N GLU A 146 7.03 1.27 5.84
CA GLU A 146 5.97 2.21 6.20
C GLU A 146 4.76 1.44 6.74
N PRO A 147 3.93 2.03 7.62
CA PRO A 147 2.76 1.35 8.18
C PRO A 147 1.84 0.75 7.11
N ILE A 148 1.49 -0.53 7.31
CA ILE A 148 0.56 -1.29 6.47
C ILE A 148 -0.69 -1.75 7.24
N LEU A 149 -0.61 -1.77 8.57
CA LEU A 149 -1.74 -2.06 9.46
C LEU A 149 -2.06 -0.81 10.30
N PHE A 150 -3.30 -0.35 10.17
CA PHE A 150 -3.79 0.86 10.81
C PHE A 150 -4.78 0.53 11.92
N GLY A 151 -4.65 1.21 13.06
CA GLY A 151 -5.48 1.01 14.25
C GLY A 151 -6.98 1.13 13.97
N GLU A 152 -7.38 2.06 13.10
CA GLU A 152 -8.77 2.24 12.64
C GLU A 152 -9.42 0.96 12.10
N TRP A 153 -8.63 0.05 11.52
CA TRP A 153 -9.15 -1.18 10.89
C TRP A 153 -9.21 -2.36 11.88
N VAL A 154 -8.57 -2.23 13.03
CA VAL A 154 -8.39 -3.32 13.99
C VAL A 154 -9.62 -3.44 14.88
N LYS A 155 -10.17 -4.66 14.97
CA LYS A 155 -11.25 -4.98 15.89
C LYS A 155 -10.84 -4.67 17.34
N PRO A 156 -11.66 -3.94 18.13
CA PRO A 156 -11.39 -3.77 19.56
C PRO A 156 -11.24 -5.13 20.26
N GLY A 157 -10.14 -5.32 20.99
CA GLY A 157 -9.81 -6.58 21.65
C GLY A 157 -8.95 -7.54 20.83
N ALA A 158 -8.61 -7.21 19.59
CA ALA A 158 -7.75 -8.07 18.76
C ALA A 158 -6.31 -8.14 19.30
N HIS A 159 -5.67 -9.28 19.05
CA HIS A 159 -4.26 -9.51 19.35
C HIS A 159 -3.40 -9.48 18.08
N ILE A 160 -2.34 -8.69 18.07
CA ILE A 160 -1.43 -8.55 16.93
C ILE A 160 -0.06 -9.12 17.30
N ASN A 161 0.44 -10.07 16.51
CA ASN A 161 1.84 -10.49 16.54
C ASN A 161 2.61 -9.73 15.46
N ALA A 162 3.40 -8.74 15.86
CA ALA A 162 4.20 -7.91 14.97
C ALA A 162 5.64 -8.43 14.89
N ILE A 163 5.96 -9.11 13.78
CA ILE A 163 7.22 -9.84 13.61
C ILE A 163 8.17 -9.13 12.63
N GLY A 164 7.63 -8.41 11.63
CA GLY A 164 8.41 -7.65 10.66
C GLY A 164 8.98 -6.35 11.25
N ALA A 165 9.44 -5.43 10.40
CA ALA A 165 9.98 -4.12 10.80
C ALA A 165 11.01 -4.20 11.95
N SER A 166 12.02 -5.06 11.81
CA SER A 166 13.13 -5.26 12.76
C SER A 166 14.28 -4.27 12.53
N ARG A 167 13.97 -3.05 12.07
CA ARG A 167 14.91 -1.95 11.86
C ARG A 167 14.33 -0.67 12.49
N PRO A 168 15.18 0.20 13.06
CA PRO A 168 14.71 1.36 13.84
C PRO A 168 13.97 2.41 13.00
N ASP A 169 14.11 2.35 11.68
CA ASP A 169 13.47 3.24 10.70
C ASP A 169 12.35 2.54 9.91
N TRP A 170 12.02 1.28 10.19
CA TRP A 170 10.97 0.53 9.50
C TRP A 170 9.73 0.38 10.38
N ARG A 171 8.56 0.36 9.74
CA ARG A 171 7.29 0.16 10.42
C ARG A 171 6.37 -0.77 9.64
N GLU A 172 5.57 -1.53 10.39
CA GLU A 172 4.37 -2.21 9.88
C GLU A 172 3.09 -1.62 10.47
N LEU A 173 3.17 -1.02 11.66
CA LEU A 173 2.03 -0.56 12.45
C LEU A 173 2.03 0.97 12.56
N ASP A 174 0.84 1.57 12.46
CA ASP A 174 0.67 3.02 12.56
C ASP A 174 0.71 3.52 14.03
N ASP A 175 0.67 4.84 14.20
CA ASP A 175 0.73 5.46 15.53
C ASP A 175 -0.51 5.18 16.37
N GLU A 176 -1.69 5.13 15.74
CA GLU A 176 -2.93 4.89 16.46
C GLU A 176 -2.92 3.50 17.10
N LEU A 177 -2.58 2.46 16.33
CA LEU A 177 -2.50 1.11 16.84
C LEU A 177 -1.46 0.98 17.96
N MET A 178 -0.26 1.53 17.75
CA MET A 178 0.84 1.43 18.70
C MET A 178 0.58 2.18 20.01
N THR A 179 -0.14 3.30 19.98
CA THR A 179 -0.42 4.11 21.18
C THR A 179 -1.64 3.65 21.96
N GLN A 180 -2.64 3.04 21.30
CA GLN A 180 -3.85 2.54 21.96
C GLN A 180 -3.73 1.12 22.49
N ALA A 181 -2.93 0.26 21.85
CA ALA A 181 -2.78 -1.12 22.27
C ALA A 181 -1.95 -1.28 23.55
N VAL A 182 -2.19 -2.37 24.28
CA VAL A 182 -1.25 -2.81 25.33
C VAL A 182 -0.07 -3.48 24.64
N LEU A 183 1.10 -2.85 24.74
CA LEU A 183 2.32 -3.28 24.08
C LEU A 183 3.13 -4.27 24.94
N TYR A 184 3.22 -5.50 24.47
CA TYR A 184 4.13 -6.53 24.95
C TYR A 184 5.31 -6.67 23.99
N VAL A 185 6.48 -6.99 24.52
CA VAL A 185 7.70 -7.22 23.72
C VAL A 185 8.38 -8.51 24.15
N ASP A 186 9.26 -9.07 23.32
CA ASP A 186 10.16 -10.14 23.72
C ASP A 186 11.26 -9.61 24.66
N SER A 187 11.93 -8.53 24.26
CA SER A 187 13.01 -7.86 25.00
C SER A 187 12.84 -6.34 24.95
N GLN A 188 12.77 -5.71 26.13
CA GLN A 188 12.61 -4.26 26.22
C GLN A 188 13.83 -3.53 25.65
N GLU A 189 15.03 -4.02 25.92
CA GLU A 189 16.27 -3.44 25.41
C GLU A 189 16.31 -3.47 23.88
N ALA A 190 15.99 -4.62 23.28
CA ALA A 190 15.96 -4.78 21.83
C ALA A 190 14.90 -3.89 21.19
N ALA A 191 13.67 -3.89 21.73
CA ALA A 191 12.57 -3.08 21.21
C ALA A 191 12.91 -1.59 21.19
N LEU A 192 13.57 -1.08 22.21
CA LEU A 192 14.01 0.32 22.32
C LEU A 192 15.23 0.66 21.46
N LYS A 193 15.80 -0.32 20.74
CA LYS A 193 16.97 -0.13 19.88
C LYS A 193 16.67 -0.39 18.41
N GLU A 194 15.81 -1.37 18.12
CA GLU A 194 15.68 -1.96 16.80
C GLU A 194 14.28 -1.85 16.21
N SER A 195 13.23 -1.64 17.02
CA SER A 195 11.86 -1.60 16.51
C SER A 195 11.44 -0.19 16.14
N GLY A 196 11.38 0.11 14.84
CA GLY A 196 10.85 1.39 14.36
C GLY A 196 9.38 1.60 14.73
N ASP A 197 8.57 0.53 14.81
CA ASP A 197 7.18 0.63 15.32
C ASP A 197 7.13 1.20 16.73
N VAL A 198 8.08 0.83 17.60
CA VAL A 198 8.13 1.29 19.00
C VAL A 198 8.78 2.68 19.09
N LEU A 199 9.93 2.85 18.44
CA LEU A 199 10.73 4.08 18.49
C LEU A 199 9.99 5.27 17.88
N LEU A 200 9.38 5.10 16.71
CA LEU A 200 8.80 6.20 15.94
C LEU A 200 7.39 6.56 16.42
N SER A 201 6.65 5.62 17.02
CA SER A 201 5.34 5.91 17.64
C SER A 201 5.45 6.49 19.05
N GLY A 202 6.60 6.31 19.72
CA GLY A 202 6.75 6.66 21.14
C GLY A 202 5.90 5.80 22.08
N ALA A 203 5.44 4.62 21.63
CA ALA A 203 4.61 3.72 22.43
C ALA A 203 5.34 3.26 23.71
N LYS A 204 4.59 3.16 24.81
CA LYS A 204 5.11 2.69 26.09
C LYS A 204 5.00 1.18 26.17
N ILE A 205 6.14 0.51 26.31
CA ILE A 205 6.20 -0.93 26.59
C ILE A 205 5.55 -1.18 27.96
N PHE A 206 4.56 -2.08 27.99
CA PHE A 206 3.85 -2.43 29.23
C PHE A 206 4.58 -3.52 30.02
N ALA A 207 5.03 -4.56 29.31
CA ALA A 207 5.73 -5.71 29.88
C ALA A 207 6.52 -6.48 28.81
N GLU A 208 7.55 -7.18 29.24
CA GLU A 208 8.13 -8.28 28.47
C GLU A 208 7.24 -9.52 28.57
N LEU A 209 7.20 -10.33 27.51
CA LEU A 209 6.40 -11.56 27.47
C LEU A 209 6.82 -12.53 28.59
N GLY A 210 8.11 -12.57 28.93
CA GLY A 210 8.63 -13.37 30.03
C GLY A 210 8.04 -13.00 31.41
N GLU A 211 7.73 -11.72 31.64
CA GLU A 211 7.08 -11.27 32.89
C GLU A 211 5.63 -11.75 32.97
N VAL A 212 4.93 -11.79 31.84
CA VAL A 212 3.56 -12.30 31.75
C VAL A 212 3.53 -13.82 31.98
N VAL A 213 4.44 -14.56 31.35
CA VAL A 213 4.58 -16.02 31.52
C VAL A 213 4.88 -16.38 32.99
N LYS A 214 5.68 -15.56 33.69
CA LYS A 214 5.96 -15.73 35.13
C LYS A 214 4.83 -15.30 36.06
N GLY A 215 3.77 -14.66 35.53
CA GLY A 215 2.68 -14.11 36.33
C GLY A 215 3.02 -12.82 37.09
N VAL A 216 4.13 -12.15 36.75
CA VAL A 216 4.54 -10.86 37.34
C VAL A 216 3.73 -9.71 36.75
N LYS A 217 3.38 -9.81 35.47
CA LYS A 217 2.55 -8.84 34.73
C LYS A 217 1.29 -9.54 34.21
N PRO A 218 0.13 -8.86 34.17
CA PRO A 218 -1.10 -9.46 33.67
C PRO A 218 -1.13 -9.53 32.14
N ALA A 219 -1.87 -10.51 31.61
CA ALA A 219 -2.27 -10.56 30.21
C ALA A 219 -3.61 -9.81 30.03
N HIS A 220 -3.60 -8.68 29.33
CA HIS A 220 -4.80 -7.88 29.07
C HIS A 220 -5.54 -8.34 27.80
N CYS A 221 -5.92 -9.62 27.74
CA CYS A 221 -6.49 -10.25 26.52
C CYS A 221 -7.85 -9.69 26.07
N GLU A 222 -8.57 -8.96 26.91
CA GLU A 222 -9.81 -8.28 26.53
C GLU A 222 -9.58 -6.92 25.83
N LYS A 223 -8.34 -6.41 25.87
CA LYS A 223 -7.95 -5.16 25.20
C LYS A 223 -7.28 -5.48 23.88
N THR A 224 -7.22 -4.49 22.98
CA THR A 224 -6.32 -4.58 21.83
C THR A 224 -4.89 -4.70 22.34
N THR A 225 -4.16 -5.71 21.89
CA THR A 225 -2.81 -6.01 22.35
C THR A 225 -1.87 -6.18 21.16
N VAL A 226 -0.65 -5.64 21.29
CA VAL A 226 0.43 -5.85 20.32
C VAL A 226 1.54 -6.60 21.03
N PHE A 227 1.98 -7.71 20.45
CA PHE A 227 3.24 -8.35 20.80
C PHE A 227 4.26 -8.05 19.71
N LYS A 228 5.25 -7.21 20.01
CA LYS A 228 6.38 -6.94 19.10
C LYS A 228 7.49 -7.94 19.36
N SER A 229 7.85 -8.69 18.32
CA SER A 229 8.94 -9.65 18.32
C SER A 229 10.10 -9.12 17.49
N LEU A 230 11.32 -9.22 18.01
CA LEU A 230 12.57 -8.99 17.29
C LEU A 230 13.39 -10.27 17.10
N ALA A 231 12.87 -11.40 17.58
CA ALA A 231 13.47 -12.74 17.40
C ALA A 231 14.90 -12.80 17.98
N GLU A 232 15.02 -12.45 19.25
CA GLU A 232 16.28 -12.62 19.98
C GLU A 232 16.63 -14.11 20.16
N ALA A 233 17.94 -14.40 20.24
CA ALA A 233 18.41 -15.73 20.58
C ALA A 233 18.14 -16.00 22.07
N SER A 234 17.22 -16.94 22.35
CA SER A 234 16.88 -17.43 23.69
C SER A 234 17.90 -18.41 24.26
#